data_AF-A0A0S8AUP2-F1
#
_entry.id   AF-A0A0S8AUP2-F1
#
_cell.length_a   1.000
_cell.length_b   1.000
_cell.length_c   1.000
_cell.angle_alpha   90.00
_cell.angle_beta   90.00
_cell.angle_gamma   90.00
#
_symmetry.space_group_name_H-M   'P 1'
#
loop_
_entity.id
_entity.type
_entity.pdbx_description
1 polymer ?
#
loop_
_entity_poly.entity_id
_entity_poly.type
_entity_poly.pdbx_seq_one_letter_code
_entity_poly.pdbx_strand_id
1 'polypeptide(L)'
;MPKRYTWLILILLAAASLRLVGLSEIPPGLTHDEADHGLDAWGVVNGIRPVYFTVGYGREPFFDYATAGLMAFLGPTYLAGRLTAVYLSLILIAGTYVWSRRAFGNTTALLTAAGLAVSFWAVLTGRQALRSIALPAIFVLAVYFYWRAAEKSKSPSFNQEEQEYPAFPFFYKPVAYYLVAGILLGLTFYTYIPARVIWLLFPALLLFLALFDRNRFQGIWAGTLLTLLVAGILALPLILYLTGNPSAEVRLAELMAPLNSAAAGDLQPLLENVTQSSLVLAFRGDSLVPHHGHSVLRRIRYLVVADLGRHQGSAAFAGSHNQLFHHRLAVTGFHPRAADRPRSEHDPHRRFATGALHLPSHRSDGCLRGPGRTQTAGPSPHRHPVPSPYHFHGQGLFPRLG
;
A
#
# COMPACT_ATOMS: atom_id res chain seq x y z
N MET A 1 -19.29 -29.23 8.78
CA MET A 1 -18.01 -28.81 8.14
C MET A 1 -16.84 -29.42 8.90
N PRO A 2 -15.77 -29.88 8.24
CA PRO A 2 -14.57 -30.36 8.93
C PRO A 2 -14.00 -29.25 9.82
N LYS A 3 -13.63 -29.57 11.07
CA LYS A 3 -13.21 -28.61 12.13
C LYS A 3 -12.22 -27.54 11.63
N ARG A 4 -11.32 -27.89 10.70
CA ARG A 4 -10.34 -26.98 10.10
C ARG A 4 -10.95 -25.80 9.33
N TYR A 5 -12.06 -26.01 8.61
CA TYR A 5 -12.70 -24.93 7.85
C TYR A 5 -13.40 -23.95 8.79
N THR A 6 -13.97 -24.46 9.89
CA THR A 6 -14.51 -23.60 10.96
C THR A 6 -13.42 -22.70 11.52
N TRP A 7 -12.25 -23.25 11.87
CA TRP A 7 -11.12 -22.45 12.37
C TRP A 7 -10.63 -21.42 11.34
N LEU A 8 -10.49 -21.81 10.07
CA LEU A 8 -10.08 -20.89 9.02
C LEU A 8 -11.09 -19.74 8.85
N ILE A 9 -12.39 -20.04 8.83
CA ILE A 9 -13.45 -19.04 8.73
C ILE A 9 -13.38 -18.08 9.90
N LEU A 10 -13.23 -18.59 11.13
CA LEU A 10 -13.07 -17.74 12.32
C LEU A 10 -11.84 -16.84 12.23
N ILE A 11 -10.71 -17.37 11.76
CA ILE A 11 -9.47 -16.59 11.55
C ILE A 11 -9.69 -15.49 10.50
N LEU A 12 -10.31 -15.80 9.36
CA LEU A 12 -10.55 -14.82 8.30
C LEU A 12 -11.58 -13.76 8.72
N LEU A 13 -12.61 -14.14 9.48
CA LEU A 13 -13.57 -13.19 10.06
C LEU A 13 -12.90 -12.28 11.08
N ALA A 14 -12.04 -12.83 11.95
CA ALA A 14 -11.26 -12.02 12.88
C ALA A 14 -10.31 -11.07 12.14
N ALA A 15 -9.60 -11.57 11.12
CA ALA A 15 -8.71 -10.77 10.29
C ALA A 15 -9.44 -9.62 9.60
N ALA A 16 -10.61 -9.91 9.01
CA ALA A 16 -11.45 -8.92 8.36
C ALA A 16 -12.00 -7.90 9.37
N SER A 17 -12.48 -8.35 10.53
CA SER A 17 -13.01 -7.47 11.58
C SER A 17 -11.94 -6.49 12.07
N LEU A 18 -10.73 -6.98 12.38
CA LEU A 18 -9.61 -6.15 12.83
C LEU A 18 -9.14 -5.13 11.78
N ARG A 19 -9.46 -5.35 10.51
CA ARG A 19 -9.06 -4.48 9.40
C ARG A 19 -10.16 -3.56 8.91
N LEU A 20 -11.43 -3.96 9.01
CA LEU A 20 -12.57 -3.19 8.52
C LEU A 20 -13.24 -2.33 9.58
N VAL A 21 -13.27 -2.78 10.84
CA VAL A 21 -13.92 -2.02 11.91
C VAL A 21 -13.17 -0.71 12.12
N GLY A 22 -13.89 0.40 12.01
CA GLY A 22 -13.37 1.76 12.14
C GLY A 22 -12.35 2.15 11.07
N LEU A 23 -12.43 1.60 9.85
CA LEU A 23 -11.41 1.83 8.79
C LEU A 23 -11.34 3.29 8.32
N SER A 24 -12.46 4.01 8.36
CA SER A 24 -12.52 5.45 8.07
C SER A 24 -11.86 6.29 9.16
N GLU A 25 -11.93 5.87 10.42
CA GLU A 25 -11.44 6.66 11.56
C GLU A 25 -10.04 6.24 12.02
N ILE A 26 -9.61 5.00 11.75
CA ILE A 26 -8.39 4.40 12.30
C ILE A 26 -7.56 3.76 11.17
N PRO A 27 -6.31 4.23 10.93
CA PRO A 27 -5.63 5.32 11.63
C PRO A 27 -6.24 6.70 11.33
N PRO A 28 -6.13 7.68 12.27
CA PRO A 28 -6.71 9.00 12.09
C PRO A 28 -5.95 9.82 11.04
N GLY A 29 -6.70 10.55 10.22
CA GLY A 29 -6.15 11.40 9.17
C GLY A 29 -5.57 10.61 7.99
N LEU A 30 -4.92 11.34 7.07
CA LEU A 30 -4.16 10.78 5.96
C LEU A 30 -2.69 11.16 6.11
N THR A 31 -1.82 10.20 5.89
CA THR A 31 -0.40 10.52 5.70
C THR A 31 -0.19 11.14 4.32
N HIS A 32 0.95 11.80 4.13
CA HIS A 32 1.34 12.30 2.80
C HIS A 32 1.41 11.16 1.77
N ASP A 33 1.95 10.00 2.16
CA ASP A 33 1.99 8.81 1.31
C ASP A 33 0.60 8.28 0.92
N GLU A 34 -0.36 8.24 1.87
CA GLU A 34 -1.74 7.81 1.57
C GLU A 34 -2.44 8.81 0.64
N ALA A 35 -2.19 10.12 0.82
CA ALA A 35 -2.75 11.16 -0.03
C ALA A 35 -2.19 11.08 -1.46
N ASP A 36 -0.88 10.87 -1.60
CA ASP A 36 -0.20 10.68 -2.87
C ASP A 36 -0.77 9.50 -3.66
N HIS A 37 -0.90 8.33 -3.02
CA HIS A 37 -1.54 7.15 -3.62
C HIS A 37 -2.99 7.44 -4.04
N GLY A 38 -3.73 8.21 -3.24
CA GLY A 38 -5.09 8.62 -3.57
C GLY A 38 -5.18 9.51 -4.82
N LEU A 39 -4.28 10.49 -4.95
CA LEU A 39 -4.21 11.38 -6.11
C LEU A 39 -3.81 10.63 -7.38
N ASP A 40 -2.79 9.77 -7.29
CA ASP A 40 -2.31 8.95 -8.40
C ASP A 40 -3.39 7.98 -8.89
N ALA A 41 -4.06 7.28 -7.97
CA ALA A 41 -5.19 6.41 -8.28
C ALA A 41 -6.35 7.16 -8.96
N TRP A 42 -6.69 8.36 -8.47
CA TRP A 42 -7.72 9.18 -9.11
C TRP A 42 -7.30 9.67 -10.50
N GLY A 43 -6.03 10.03 -10.67
CA GLY A 43 -5.48 10.31 -11.99
C GLY A 43 -5.69 9.14 -12.96
N VAL A 44 -5.46 7.89 -12.49
CA VAL A 44 -5.69 6.68 -13.30
C VAL A 44 -7.16 6.54 -13.68
N VAL A 45 -8.10 6.79 -12.77
CA VAL A 45 -9.53 6.83 -13.14
C VAL A 45 -9.80 7.84 -14.26
N ASN A 46 -9.12 8.99 -14.23
CA ASN A 46 -9.24 10.05 -15.23
C ASN A 46 -8.39 9.87 -16.51
N GLY A 47 -7.75 8.70 -16.68
CA GLY A 47 -7.16 8.31 -17.95
C GLY A 47 -5.62 8.34 -18.02
N ILE A 48 -4.91 8.78 -16.98
CA ILE A 48 -3.44 8.64 -16.99
C ILE A 48 -3.05 7.16 -16.91
N ARG A 49 -2.00 6.76 -17.62
CA ARG A 49 -1.51 5.37 -17.64
C ARG A 49 0.00 5.28 -17.45
N PRO A 50 0.56 5.79 -16.33
CA PRO A 50 1.98 5.74 -16.09
C PRO A 50 2.44 4.30 -15.87
N VAL A 51 3.65 3.99 -16.34
CA VAL A 51 4.37 2.75 -16.05
C VAL A 51 5.07 2.85 -14.68
N TYR A 52 5.31 4.07 -14.21
CA TYR A 52 5.91 4.38 -12.91
C TYR A 52 5.47 5.78 -12.48
N PHE A 53 5.16 5.96 -11.20
CA PHE A 53 4.80 7.26 -10.64
C PHE A 53 6.03 7.93 -10.06
N THR A 54 6.31 9.17 -10.44
CA THR A 54 7.53 9.90 -10.04
C THR A 54 7.32 10.82 -8.85
N VAL A 55 6.07 11.12 -8.48
CA VAL A 55 5.73 11.89 -7.28
C VAL A 55 6.10 11.07 -6.03
N GLY A 56 6.52 11.76 -4.96
CA GLY A 56 6.89 11.16 -3.67
C GLY A 56 7.93 10.05 -3.77
N TYR A 57 9.10 10.40 -4.31
CA TYR A 57 10.33 9.59 -4.36
C TYR A 57 10.35 8.39 -5.32
N GLY A 58 9.35 8.26 -6.19
CA GLY A 58 9.26 7.17 -7.15
C GLY A 58 8.54 5.94 -6.58
N ARG A 59 7.50 5.50 -7.27
CA ARG A 59 6.61 4.42 -6.83
C ARG A 59 6.16 3.52 -7.97
N GLU A 60 6.17 2.23 -7.67
CA GLU A 60 5.65 1.20 -8.56
C GLU A 60 4.11 1.22 -8.59
N PRO A 61 3.49 1.01 -9.77
CA PRO A 61 2.14 1.50 -10.01
C PRO A 61 1.01 0.57 -9.56
N PHE A 62 1.28 -0.69 -9.22
CA PHE A 62 0.24 -1.71 -9.01
C PHE A 62 -0.81 -1.29 -7.98
N PHE A 63 -0.37 -0.73 -6.85
CA PHE A 63 -1.27 -0.34 -5.77
C PHE A 63 -2.23 0.78 -6.19
N ASP A 64 -1.75 1.72 -7.00
CA ASP A 64 -2.54 2.84 -7.50
C ASP A 64 -3.55 2.39 -8.54
N TYR A 65 -3.17 1.46 -9.44
CA TYR A 65 -4.13 0.84 -10.36
C TYR A 65 -5.19 0.01 -9.63
N ALA A 66 -4.81 -0.75 -8.60
CA ALA A 66 -5.75 -1.52 -7.79
C ALA A 66 -6.72 -0.59 -7.06
N THR A 67 -6.21 0.51 -6.48
CA THR A 67 -7.02 1.53 -5.82
C THR A 67 -7.91 2.29 -6.79
N ALA A 68 -7.44 2.61 -7.99
CA ALA A 68 -8.23 3.21 -9.06
C ALA A 68 -9.42 2.32 -9.43
N GLY A 69 -9.24 1.00 -9.44
CA GLY A 69 -10.32 0.03 -9.63
C GLY A 69 -11.45 0.20 -8.61
N LEU A 70 -11.14 0.41 -7.33
CA LEU A 70 -12.15 0.67 -6.30
C LEU A 70 -12.72 2.10 -6.38
N MET A 71 -11.88 3.10 -6.67
CA MET A 71 -12.31 4.48 -6.83
C MET A 71 -13.25 4.68 -8.03
N ALA A 72 -13.15 3.86 -9.07
CA ALA A 72 -14.09 3.88 -10.19
C ALA A 72 -15.55 3.63 -9.75
N PHE A 73 -15.75 2.89 -8.64
CA PHE A 73 -17.08 2.62 -8.08
C PHE A 73 -17.42 3.52 -6.90
N LEU A 74 -16.45 3.81 -6.03
CA LEU A 74 -16.65 4.54 -4.77
C LEU A 74 -16.43 6.05 -4.88
N GLY A 75 -15.88 6.53 -5.99
CA GLY A 75 -15.41 7.90 -6.16
C GLY A 75 -14.02 8.16 -5.55
N PRO A 76 -13.55 9.42 -5.59
CA PRO A 76 -12.24 9.84 -5.08
C PRO A 76 -12.21 9.88 -3.55
N THR A 77 -12.22 8.72 -2.91
CA THR A 77 -12.23 8.58 -1.44
C THR A 77 -11.01 7.80 -0.95
N TYR A 78 -10.40 8.27 0.14
CA TYR A 78 -9.28 7.56 0.78
C TYR A 78 -9.71 6.19 1.33
N LEU A 79 -11.00 5.99 1.60
CA LEU A 79 -11.55 4.70 1.99
C LEU A 79 -11.28 3.64 0.92
N ALA A 80 -11.28 4.01 -0.36
CA ALA A 80 -10.96 3.09 -1.45
C ALA A 80 -9.53 2.55 -1.32
N GLY A 81 -8.54 3.42 -1.06
CA GLY A 81 -7.15 3.01 -0.86
C GLY A 81 -6.96 2.11 0.36
N ARG A 82 -7.66 2.42 1.47
CA ARG A 82 -7.63 1.56 2.67
C ARG A 82 -8.30 0.21 2.42
N LEU A 83 -9.42 0.18 1.71
CA LEU A 83 -10.06 -1.08 1.29
C LEU A 83 -9.14 -1.91 0.38
N THR A 84 -8.41 -1.29 -0.55
CA THR A 84 -7.38 -1.99 -1.35
C THR A 84 -6.39 -2.72 -0.45
N ALA A 85 -5.86 -2.04 0.57
CA ALA A 85 -4.92 -2.63 1.53
C ALA A 85 -5.56 -3.78 2.33
N VAL A 86 -6.83 -3.63 2.75
CA VAL A 86 -7.57 -4.70 3.43
C VAL A 86 -7.67 -5.93 2.52
N TYR A 87 -8.10 -5.78 1.27
CA TYR A 87 -8.22 -6.89 0.33
C TYR A 87 -6.89 -7.61 0.11
N LEU A 88 -5.81 -6.87 -0.12
CA LEU A 88 -4.47 -7.43 -0.31
C LEU A 88 -3.99 -8.16 0.94
N SER A 89 -4.25 -7.63 2.14
CA SER A 89 -3.88 -8.30 3.39
C SER A 89 -4.67 -9.59 3.64
N LEU A 90 -5.96 -9.65 3.24
CA LEU A 90 -6.75 -10.87 3.32
C LEU A 90 -6.28 -11.92 2.31
N ILE A 91 -5.92 -11.49 1.10
CA ILE A 91 -5.27 -12.35 0.10
C ILE A 91 -3.96 -12.92 0.65
N LEU A 92 -3.14 -12.10 1.30
CA LEU A 92 -1.91 -12.55 1.95
C LEU A 92 -2.18 -13.63 3.00
N ILE A 93 -3.14 -13.43 3.90
CA ILE A 93 -3.47 -14.40 4.96
C ILE A 93 -3.99 -15.71 4.35
N ALA A 94 -4.93 -15.63 3.41
CA ALA A 94 -5.50 -16.80 2.76
C ALA A 94 -4.46 -17.56 1.92
N GLY A 95 -3.67 -16.84 1.12
CA GLY A 95 -2.59 -17.40 0.31
C GLY A 95 -1.53 -18.08 1.16
N THR A 96 -1.14 -17.46 2.27
CA THR A 96 -0.19 -18.05 3.22
C THR A 96 -0.76 -19.32 3.85
N TYR A 97 -2.02 -19.31 4.31
CA TYR A 97 -2.68 -20.52 4.82
C TYR A 97 -2.63 -21.66 3.80
N VAL A 98 -3.03 -21.39 2.55
CA VAL A 98 -3.13 -22.43 1.52
C VAL A 98 -1.73 -22.99 1.19
N TRP A 99 -0.73 -22.14 1.04
CA TRP A 99 0.65 -22.58 0.79
C TRP A 99 1.24 -23.33 1.99
N SER A 100 1.22 -22.74 3.19
CA SER A 100 1.79 -23.35 4.39
C SER A 100 1.12 -24.67 4.75
N ARG A 101 -0.17 -24.84 4.44
CA ARG A 101 -0.86 -26.12 4.66
C ARG A 101 -0.25 -27.24 3.84
N ARG A 102 0.13 -26.95 2.60
CA ARG A 102 0.76 -27.95 1.72
C ARG A 102 2.19 -28.23 2.14
N ALA A 103 2.94 -27.18 2.49
CA ALA A 103 4.35 -27.31 2.85
C ALA A 103 4.56 -27.93 4.25
N PHE A 104 3.71 -27.61 5.23
CA PHE A 104 3.96 -27.88 6.65
C PHE A 104 2.77 -28.49 7.42
N GLY A 105 1.67 -28.79 6.74
CA GLY A 105 0.48 -29.38 7.34
C GLY A 105 -0.50 -28.36 7.95
N ASN A 106 -1.64 -28.88 8.42
CA ASN A 106 -2.79 -28.06 8.79
C ASN A 106 -2.58 -27.21 10.05
N THR A 107 -1.92 -27.76 11.07
CA THR A 107 -1.69 -27.05 12.34
C THR A 107 -0.82 -25.82 12.12
N THR A 108 0.33 -26.00 11.45
CA THR A 108 1.24 -24.90 11.09
C THR A 108 0.51 -23.82 10.30
N ALA A 109 -0.26 -24.20 9.28
CA ALA A 109 -1.00 -23.26 8.45
C ALA A 109 -2.03 -22.43 9.24
N LEU A 110 -2.80 -23.07 10.13
CA LEU A 110 -3.78 -22.37 10.97
C LEU A 110 -3.08 -21.42 11.94
N LEU A 111 -1.97 -21.84 12.56
CA LEU A 111 -1.19 -20.99 13.47
C LEU A 111 -0.56 -19.80 12.73
N THR A 112 0.01 -20.02 11.54
CA THR A 112 0.56 -18.95 10.70
C THR A 112 -0.53 -17.95 10.28
N ALA A 113 -1.68 -18.43 9.84
CA ALA A 113 -2.81 -17.57 9.46
C ALA A 113 -3.37 -16.79 10.65
N ALA A 114 -3.52 -17.44 11.82
CA ALA A 114 -3.94 -16.78 13.05
C ALA A 114 -2.95 -15.71 13.49
N GLY A 115 -1.64 -16.00 13.43
CA GLY A 115 -0.58 -15.04 13.73
C GLY A 115 -0.63 -13.81 12.82
N LEU A 116 -0.78 -13.99 11.51
CA LEU A 116 -0.95 -12.88 10.56
C LEU A 116 -2.27 -12.12 10.74
N ALA A 117 -3.33 -12.81 11.16
CA ALA A 117 -4.63 -12.18 11.39
C ALA A 117 -4.58 -11.14 12.51
N VAL A 118 -3.86 -11.45 13.60
CA VAL A 118 -3.84 -10.63 14.85
C VAL A 118 -2.55 -9.86 15.09
N SER A 119 -1.47 -10.15 14.37
CA SER A 119 -0.18 -9.45 14.53
C SER A 119 -0.35 -7.95 14.30
N PHE A 120 0.15 -7.14 15.25
CA PHE A 120 0.07 -5.68 15.20
C PHE A 120 0.52 -5.12 13.86
N TRP A 121 1.71 -5.51 13.39
CA TRP A 121 2.27 -5.01 12.13
C TRP A 121 1.46 -5.47 10.91
N ALA A 122 0.96 -6.70 10.91
CA ALA A 122 0.15 -7.22 9.82
C ALA A 122 -1.25 -6.58 9.76
N VAL A 123 -1.80 -6.19 10.90
CA VAL A 123 -3.07 -5.45 10.98
C VAL A 123 -2.84 -4.00 10.55
N LEU A 124 -1.82 -3.32 11.09
CA LEU A 124 -1.52 -1.92 10.77
C LEU A 124 -1.27 -1.73 9.27
N THR A 125 -0.37 -2.54 8.68
CA THR A 125 -0.06 -2.47 7.24
C THR A 125 -1.25 -2.86 6.36
N GLY A 126 -2.16 -3.71 6.85
CA GLY A 126 -3.41 -4.04 6.17
C GLY A 126 -4.49 -2.97 6.26
N ARG A 127 -4.28 -1.90 7.05
CA ARG A 127 -5.23 -0.78 7.21
C ARG A 127 -4.74 0.53 6.59
N GLN A 128 -3.44 0.67 6.37
CA GLN A 128 -2.84 1.83 5.74
C GLN A 128 -2.93 1.71 4.22
N ALA A 129 -3.31 2.78 3.53
CA ALA A 129 -3.36 2.84 2.07
C ALA A 129 -1.95 2.95 1.46
N LEU A 130 -1.11 1.94 1.70
CA LEU A 130 0.28 1.88 1.28
C LEU A 130 0.55 0.62 0.46
N ARG A 131 1.37 0.77 -0.58
CA ARG A 131 1.79 -0.30 -1.49
C ARG A 131 2.57 -1.47 -0.85
N SER A 132 3.11 -1.30 0.35
CA SER A 132 3.94 -2.31 1.02
C SER A 132 3.23 -3.65 1.24
N ILE A 133 1.91 -3.64 1.39
CA ILE A 133 1.08 -4.85 1.54
C ILE A 133 0.88 -5.62 0.23
N ALA A 134 1.02 -4.96 -0.93
CA ALA A 134 0.79 -5.57 -2.24
C ALA A 134 1.84 -6.64 -2.56
N LEU A 135 3.11 -6.36 -2.26
CA LEU A 135 4.21 -7.29 -2.52
C LEU A 135 3.99 -8.66 -1.86
N PRO A 136 3.85 -8.79 -0.53
CA PRO A 136 3.68 -10.09 0.09
C PRO A 136 2.38 -10.78 -0.37
N ALA A 137 1.30 -10.02 -0.62
CA ALA A 137 0.03 -10.56 -1.09
C ALA A 137 0.14 -11.23 -2.47
N ILE A 138 0.83 -10.60 -3.42
CA ILE A 138 1.03 -11.18 -4.76
C ILE A 138 2.12 -12.25 -4.73
N PHE A 139 3.19 -12.03 -3.97
CA PHE A 139 4.31 -12.96 -3.87
C PHE A 139 3.89 -14.32 -3.29
N VAL A 140 3.04 -14.36 -2.27
CA VAL A 140 2.60 -15.64 -1.70
C VAL A 140 1.78 -16.47 -2.70
N LEU A 141 1.04 -15.81 -3.60
CA LEU A 141 0.37 -16.50 -4.70
C LEU A 141 1.39 -17.08 -5.69
N ALA A 142 2.43 -16.31 -6.07
CA ALA A 142 3.51 -16.81 -6.92
C ALA A 142 4.18 -18.06 -6.31
N VAL A 143 4.49 -18.01 -5.01
CA VAL A 143 5.05 -19.14 -4.25
C VAL A 143 4.10 -20.33 -4.24
N TYR A 144 2.80 -20.11 -4.01
CA TYR A 144 1.80 -21.18 -4.02
C TYR A 144 1.74 -21.90 -5.37
N PHE A 145 1.63 -21.16 -6.49
CA PHE A 145 1.58 -21.75 -7.82
C PHE A 145 2.88 -22.46 -8.18
N TYR A 146 4.03 -21.87 -7.84
CA TYR A 146 5.33 -22.50 -8.03
C TYR A 146 5.46 -23.80 -7.24
N TRP A 147 5.03 -23.80 -5.97
CA TRP A 147 5.06 -24.98 -5.11
C TRP A 147 4.20 -26.11 -5.69
N ARG A 148 3.00 -25.78 -6.19
CA ARG A 148 2.10 -26.75 -6.83
C ARG A 148 2.68 -27.31 -8.13
N ALA A 149 3.41 -26.48 -8.89
CA ALA A 149 4.14 -26.92 -10.07
C ALA A 149 5.24 -27.95 -9.72
N ALA A 150 6.02 -27.66 -8.68
CA ALA A 150 7.10 -28.52 -8.20
C ALA A 150 6.60 -29.87 -7.67
N GLU A 151 5.46 -29.89 -6.96
CA GLU A 151 4.82 -31.14 -6.51
C GLU A 151 4.37 -32.00 -7.68
N LYS A 152 3.73 -31.40 -8.70
CA LYS A 152 3.27 -32.09 -9.91
C LYS A 152 4.41 -32.61 -10.78
N SER A 153 5.54 -31.92 -10.83
CA SER A 153 6.74 -32.38 -11.54
C SER A 153 7.31 -33.69 -11.00
N LYS A 154 7.00 -34.07 -9.74
CA LYS A 154 7.53 -35.29 -9.11
C LYS A 154 6.72 -36.55 -9.32
N SER A 155 5.40 -36.45 -9.50
CA SER A 155 4.50 -37.61 -9.35
C SER A 155 3.57 -37.77 -10.56
N PRO A 156 3.84 -38.75 -11.44
CA PRO A 156 2.92 -39.13 -12.50
C PRO A 156 1.55 -39.57 -11.97
N SER A 157 1.48 -40.17 -10.77
CA SER A 157 0.24 -40.63 -10.13
C SER A 157 -0.64 -39.48 -9.63
N PHE A 158 -0.07 -38.32 -9.28
CA PHE A 158 -0.86 -37.11 -8.94
C PHE A 158 -1.62 -36.58 -10.16
N ASN A 159 -1.22 -36.98 -11.37
CA ASN A 159 -1.96 -36.64 -12.57
C ASN A 159 -3.26 -37.44 -12.70
N GLN A 160 -3.37 -38.64 -12.11
CA GLN A 160 -4.54 -39.51 -12.32
C GLN A 160 -5.79 -39.06 -11.55
N GLU A 161 -5.68 -38.71 -10.25
CA GLU A 161 -6.86 -38.28 -9.46
C GLU A 161 -7.41 -36.90 -9.88
N GLU A 162 -6.55 -35.98 -10.32
CA GLU A 162 -6.97 -34.64 -10.77
C GLU A 162 -7.34 -34.61 -12.28
N GLN A 163 -6.98 -35.67 -13.04
CA GLN A 163 -7.41 -35.87 -14.44
C GLN A 163 -8.89 -36.21 -14.55
N GLU A 164 -9.48 -36.82 -13.52
CA GLU A 164 -10.86 -37.33 -13.60
C GLU A 164 -11.90 -36.19 -13.52
N TYR A 165 -11.59 -35.08 -12.83
CA TYR A 165 -12.47 -33.89 -12.75
C TYR A 165 -11.68 -32.57 -12.61
N PRO A 166 -11.04 -32.05 -13.67
CA PRO A 166 -10.35 -30.77 -13.58
C PRO A 166 -11.36 -29.63 -13.42
N ALA A 167 -11.30 -28.91 -12.30
CA ALA A 167 -12.09 -27.68 -12.10
C ALA A 167 -11.78 -26.60 -13.17
N PHE A 168 -10.56 -26.65 -13.75
CA PHE A 168 -10.14 -25.79 -14.85
C PHE A 168 -9.23 -26.57 -15.82
N PRO A 169 -9.58 -26.67 -17.12
CA PRO A 169 -8.88 -27.52 -18.09
C PRO A 169 -7.47 -27.04 -18.45
N PHE A 170 -7.03 -25.86 -18.00
CA PHE A 170 -5.66 -25.36 -18.24
C PHE A 170 -4.64 -25.85 -17.20
N PHE A 171 -5.09 -26.20 -15.99
CA PHE A 171 -4.23 -26.49 -14.83
C PHE A 171 -3.89 -27.97 -14.64
N TYR A 172 -3.86 -28.73 -15.75
CA TYR A 172 -3.49 -30.14 -15.74
C TYR A 172 -1.98 -30.34 -15.84
N LYS A 173 -1.27 -29.52 -16.64
CA LYS A 173 0.18 -29.60 -16.81
C LYS A 173 0.92 -28.78 -15.74
N PRO A 174 2.04 -29.27 -15.19
CA PRO A 174 2.88 -28.48 -14.26
C PRO A 174 3.36 -27.17 -14.90
N VAL A 175 3.56 -27.15 -16.22
CA VAL A 175 3.94 -25.96 -16.99
C VAL A 175 2.97 -24.79 -16.78
N ALA A 176 1.65 -25.03 -16.74
CA ALA A 176 0.67 -23.98 -16.53
C ALA A 176 0.84 -23.29 -15.16
N TYR A 177 1.18 -24.06 -14.12
CA TYR A 177 1.46 -23.51 -12.80
C TYR A 177 2.76 -22.69 -12.78
N TYR A 178 3.81 -23.13 -13.46
CA TYR A 178 5.04 -22.33 -13.61
C TYR A 178 4.80 -21.03 -14.38
N LEU A 179 3.96 -21.04 -15.42
CA LEU A 179 3.57 -19.82 -16.14
C LEU A 179 2.84 -18.83 -15.23
N VAL A 180 1.83 -19.30 -14.48
CA VAL A 180 1.07 -18.45 -13.54
C VAL A 180 1.98 -17.94 -12.42
N ALA A 181 2.86 -18.78 -11.89
CA ALA A 181 3.87 -18.35 -10.92
C ALA A 181 4.78 -17.25 -11.48
N GLY A 182 5.22 -17.39 -12.73
CA GLY A 182 6.04 -16.39 -13.42
C GLY A 182 5.30 -15.08 -13.65
N ILE A 183 4.01 -15.14 -14.00
CA ILE A 183 3.16 -13.96 -14.15
C ILE A 183 3.03 -13.21 -12.82
N LEU A 184 2.70 -13.93 -11.76
CA LEU A 184 2.55 -13.34 -10.42
C LEU A 184 3.89 -12.82 -9.90
N LEU A 185 5.00 -13.53 -10.13
CA LEU A 185 6.34 -13.08 -9.75
C LEU A 185 6.72 -11.81 -10.52
N GLY A 186 6.48 -11.75 -11.82
CA GLY A 186 6.69 -10.55 -12.64
C GLY A 186 5.83 -9.37 -12.17
N LEU A 187 4.58 -9.63 -11.78
CA LEU A 187 3.69 -8.61 -11.23
C LEU A 187 4.25 -8.00 -9.93
N THR A 188 5.02 -8.74 -9.13
CA THR A 188 5.61 -8.20 -7.90
C THR A 188 6.55 -7.02 -8.18
N PHE A 189 7.21 -6.95 -9.34
CA PHE A 189 8.04 -5.80 -9.74
C PHE A 189 7.26 -4.48 -9.78
N TYR A 190 5.93 -4.54 -9.96
CA TYR A 190 5.08 -3.36 -9.99
C TYR A 190 4.49 -3.01 -8.61
N THR A 191 4.87 -3.70 -7.54
CA THR A 191 4.26 -3.54 -6.20
C THR A 191 5.11 -2.74 -5.21
N TYR A 192 6.32 -3.22 -4.90
CA TYR A 192 7.15 -2.64 -3.85
C TYR A 192 8.64 -2.85 -4.14
N ILE A 193 9.49 -1.89 -3.76
CA ILE A 193 10.95 -1.89 -4.05
C ILE A 193 11.66 -3.23 -3.76
N PRO A 194 11.39 -3.94 -2.64
CA PRO A 194 12.04 -5.23 -2.33
C PRO A 194 11.77 -6.34 -3.36
N ALA A 195 10.79 -6.17 -4.26
CA ALA A 195 10.58 -7.08 -5.39
C ALA A 195 11.82 -7.26 -6.26
N ARG A 196 12.71 -6.26 -6.31
CA ARG A 196 13.99 -6.31 -7.05
C ARG A 196 14.95 -7.38 -6.58
N VAL A 197 14.78 -7.88 -5.36
CA VAL A 197 15.68 -8.86 -4.74
C VAL A 197 14.93 -10.18 -4.48
N ILE A 198 13.63 -10.14 -4.20
CA ILE A 198 12.89 -11.33 -3.76
C ILE A 198 12.84 -12.48 -4.79
N TRP A 199 12.96 -12.17 -6.08
CA TRP A 199 13.03 -13.19 -7.13
C TRP A 199 14.30 -14.05 -7.04
N LEU A 200 15.34 -13.60 -6.35
CA LEU A 200 16.57 -14.37 -6.11
C LEU A 200 16.35 -15.61 -5.23
N LEU A 201 15.22 -15.69 -4.53
CA LEU A 201 14.86 -16.89 -3.76
C LEU A 201 14.74 -18.14 -4.64
N PHE A 202 14.32 -17.99 -5.90
CA PHE A 202 14.17 -19.10 -6.85
C PHE A 202 15.51 -19.68 -7.34
N PRO A 203 16.47 -18.89 -7.86
CA PRO A 203 17.80 -19.41 -8.19
C PRO A 203 18.57 -19.84 -6.94
N ALA A 204 18.41 -19.18 -5.78
CA ALA A 204 19.00 -19.65 -4.53
C ALA A 204 18.47 -21.03 -4.12
N LEU A 205 17.16 -21.27 -4.27
CA LEU A 205 16.56 -22.59 -4.09
C LEU A 205 17.13 -23.61 -5.07
N LEU A 206 17.29 -23.27 -6.35
CA LEU A 206 17.91 -24.17 -7.33
C LEU A 206 19.35 -24.50 -6.96
N LEU A 207 20.14 -23.52 -6.53
CA LEU A 207 21.51 -23.73 -6.09
C LEU A 207 21.54 -24.67 -4.88
N PHE A 208 20.69 -24.40 -3.88
CA PHE A 208 20.55 -25.27 -2.72
C PHE A 208 20.21 -26.72 -3.13
N LEU A 209 19.23 -26.91 -4.01
CA LEU A 209 18.86 -28.24 -4.48
C LEU A 209 19.94 -28.89 -5.35
N ALA A 210 20.68 -28.13 -6.16
CA ALA A 210 21.80 -28.65 -6.94
C ALA A 210 22.90 -29.21 -6.03
N LEU A 211 23.13 -28.58 -4.87
CA LEU A 211 24.14 -28.98 -3.88
C LEU A 211 23.66 -30.14 -2.99
N PHE A 212 22.39 -30.17 -2.59
CA PHE A 212 21.91 -31.07 -1.54
C PHE A 212 20.86 -32.10 -1.98
N ASP A 213 20.15 -31.89 -3.10
CA ASP A 213 19.12 -32.81 -3.59
C ASP A 213 18.99 -32.73 -5.13
N ARG A 214 19.95 -33.36 -5.81
CA ARG A 214 20.06 -33.33 -7.28
C ARG A 214 18.82 -33.90 -7.98
N ASN A 215 18.13 -34.86 -7.36
CA ASN A 215 16.90 -35.44 -7.90
C ASN A 215 15.77 -34.40 -7.91
N ARG A 216 15.60 -33.63 -6.82
CA ARG A 216 14.66 -32.50 -6.81
C ARG A 216 15.03 -31.41 -7.78
N PHE A 217 16.32 -31.08 -7.88
CA PHE A 217 16.81 -30.10 -8.84
C PHE A 217 16.41 -30.47 -10.27
N GLN A 218 16.68 -31.71 -10.70
CA GLN A 218 16.35 -32.21 -12.04
C GLN A 218 14.84 -32.15 -12.36
N GLY A 219 13.97 -32.27 -11.37
CA GLY A 219 12.53 -32.20 -11.55
C GLY A 219 11.97 -30.77 -11.72
N ILE A 220 12.66 -29.74 -11.22
CA ILE A 220 12.10 -28.38 -11.17
C ILE A 220 12.88 -27.33 -11.95
N TRP A 221 14.17 -27.54 -12.23
CA TRP A 221 15.05 -26.50 -12.80
C TRP A 221 14.49 -25.83 -14.05
N ALA A 222 13.95 -26.61 -15.01
CA ALA A 222 13.39 -26.07 -16.25
C ALA A 222 12.13 -25.23 -15.99
N GLY A 223 11.27 -25.67 -15.06
CA GLY A 223 10.08 -24.92 -14.66
C GLY A 223 10.43 -23.64 -13.91
N THR A 224 11.47 -23.66 -13.09
CA THR A 224 12.00 -22.46 -12.43
C THR A 224 12.59 -21.47 -13.44
N LEU A 225 13.36 -21.93 -14.43
CA LEU A 225 13.83 -21.08 -15.52
C LEU A 225 12.67 -20.46 -16.30
N LEU A 226 11.62 -21.24 -16.60
CA LEU A 226 10.42 -20.71 -17.23
C LEU A 226 9.74 -19.63 -16.37
N THR A 227 9.60 -19.87 -15.06
CA THR A 227 9.04 -18.90 -14.11
C THR A 227 9.83 -17.59 -14.13
N LEU A 228 11.15 -17.67 -14.08
CA LEU A 228 12.05 -16.52 -14.11
C LEU A 228 12.02 -15.80 -15.45
N LEU A 229 11.97 -16.53 -16.56
CA LEU A 229 11.88 -15.95 -17.90
C LEU A 229 10.59 -15.14 -18.06
N VAL A 230 9.44 -15.71 -17.68
CA VAL A 230 8.14 -15.02 -17.73
C VAL A 230 8.14 -13.79 -16.82
N ALA A 231 8.66 -13.93 -15.59
CA ALA A 231 8.77 -12.82 -14.66
C ALA A 231 9.65 -11.69 -15.23
N GLY A 232 10.79 -12.04 -15.84
CA GLY A 232 11.70 -11.10 -16.48
C GLY A 232 11.07 -10.38 -17.67
N ILE A 233 10.33 -11.09 -18.53
CA ILE A 233 9.59 -10.50 -19.65
C ILE A 233 8.56 -9.48 -19.14
N LEU A 234 7.82 -9.80 -18.08
CA LEU A 234 6.83 -8.89 -17.52
C LEU A 234 7.45 -7.71 -16.77
N ALA A 235 8.61 -7.88 -16.14
CA ALA A 235 9.33 -6.80 -15.49
C ALA A 235 10.03 -5.87 -16.50
N LEU A 236 10.26 -6.34 -17.74
CA LEU A 236 11.05 -5.64 -18.74
C LEU A 236 10.59 -4.20 -19.03
N PRO A 237 9.29 -3.89 -19.23
CA PRO A 237 8.86 -2.52 -19.50
C PRO A 237 9.23 -1.54 -18.37
N LEU A 238 9.06 -1.96 -17.12
CA LEU A 238 9.44 -1.17 -15.96
C LEU A 238 10.95 -0.97 -15.89
N ILE A 239 11.73 -2.04 -16.09
CA ILE A 239 13.19 -1.97 -16.10
C ILE A 239 13.69 -1.01 -17.19
N LEU A 240 13.17 -1.12 -18.41
CA LEU A 240 13.52 -0.23 -19.52
C LEU A 240 13.16 1.22 -19.20
N TYR A 241 11.99 1.48 -18.61
CA TYR A 241 11.60 2.82 -18.20
C TYR A 241 12.56 3.42 -17.15
N LEU A 242 12.89 2.66 -16.10
CA LEU A 242 13.76 3.14 -15.02
C LEU A 242 15.21 3.34 -15.46
N THR A 243 15.73 2.47 -16.33
CA THR A 243 17.06 2.66 -16.92
C THR A 243 17.14 3.88 -17.83
N GLY A 244 16.05 4.21 -18.54
CA GLY A 244 15.94 5.44 -19.33
C GLY A 244 15.68 6.70 -18.51
N ASN A 245 15.23 6.57 -17.25
CA ASN A 245 14.89 7.70 -16.38
C ASN A 245 15.50 7.54 -14.97
N PRO A 246 16.85 7.57 -14.81
CA PRO A 246 17.49 7.30 -13.52
C PRO A 246 17.06 8.27 -12.39
N SER A 247 16.68 9.50 -12.73
CA SER A 247 16.19 10.50 -11.78
C SER A 247 14.81 10.16 -11.18
N ALA A 248 14.10 9.18 -11.73
CA ALA A 248 12.81 8.74 -11.20
C ALA A 248 12.92 8.02 -9.84
N GLU A 249 14.10 7.47 -9.51
CA GLU A 249 14.30 6.57 -8.37
C GLU A 249 15.09 7.21 -7.21
N VAL A 250 14.59 8.32 -6.68
CA VAL A 250 15.28 9.04 -5.61
C VAL A 250 15.51 8.15 -4.38
N ARG A 251 14.52 7.33 -3.99
CA ARG A 251 14.62 6.45 -2.81
C ARG A 251 15.64 5.32 -2.97
N LEU A 252 15.82 4.82 -4.19
CA LEU A 252 16.79 3.75 -4.43
C LEU A 252 18.23 4.27 -4.28
N ALA A 253 18.50 5.51 -4.74
CA ALA A 253 19.82 6.11 -4.60
C ALA A 253 20.25 6.23 -3.12
N GLU A 254 19.31 6.56 -2.22
CA GLU A 254 19.55 6.60 -0.77
C GLU A 254 19.84 5.20 -0.20
N LEU A 255 19.07 4.19 -0.61
CA LEU A 255 19.24 2.80 -0.16
C LEU A 255 20.55 2.16 -0.64
N MET A 256 21.07 2.60 -1.79
CA MET A 256 22.30 2.06 -2.39
C MET A 256 23.57 2.66 -1.80
N ALA A 257 23.50 3.76 -1.03
CA ALA A 257 24.69 4.43 -0.50
C ALA A 257 25.64 3.49 0.28
N PRO A 258 25.18 2.64 1.22
CA PRO A 258 26.06 1.71 1.94
C PRO A 258 26.69 0.64 1.03
N LEU A 259 25.96 0.22 -0.01
CA LEU A 259 26.45 -0.75 -0.99
C LEU A 259 27.50 -0.12 -1.92
N ASN A 260 27.31 1.15 -2.29
CA ASN A 260 28.29 1.89 -3.09
C ASN A 260 29.58 2.14 -2.30
N SER A 261 29.49 2.49 -1.01
CA SER A 261 30.66 2.57 -0.13
C SER A 261 31.39 1.24 -0.02
N ALA A 262 30.64 0.13 0.16
CA ALA A 262 31.21 -1.21 0.21
C ALA A 262 31.92 -1.59 -1.10
N ALA A 263 31.34 -1.26 -2.25
CA ALA A 263 31.95 -1.46 -3.56
C ALA A 263 33.21 -0.61 -3.77
N ALA A 264 33.30 0.56 -3.11
CA ALA A 264 34.48 1.42 -3.08
C ALA A 264 35.54 0.99 -2.04
N GLY A 265 35.31 -0.13 -1.33
CA GLY A 265 36.25 -0.70 -0.35
C GLY A 265 35.95 -0.32 1.11
N ASP A 266 34.96 0.52 1.37
CA ASP A 266 34.54 0.88 2.73
C ASP A 266 33.31 0.08 3.17
N LEU A 267 33.56 -1.01 3.93
CA LEU A 267 32.51 -1.87 4.45
C LEU A 267 31.83 -1.33 5.70
N GLN A 268 32.36 -0.28 6.34
CA GLN A 268 31.87 0.20 7.63
C GLN A 268 30.39 0.60 7.59
N PRO A 269 29.90 1.39 6.62
CA PRO A 269 28.49 1.77 6.55
C PRO A 269 27.55 0.58 6.37
N LEU A 270 27.99 -0.47 5.68
CA LEU A 270 27.22 -1.69 5.48
C LEU A 270 27.13 -2.49 6.78
N LEU A 271 28.27 -2.69 7.47
CA LEU A 271 28.33 -3.41 8.74
C LEU A 271 27.53 -2.70 9.84
N GLU A 272 27.59 -1.38 9.90
CA GLU A 272 26.78 -0.57 10.81
C GLU A 272 25.29 -0.79 10.54
N ASN A 273 24.84 -0.71 9.28
CA ASN A 273 23.44 -0.96 8.93
C ASN A 273 22.98 -2.37 9.29
N VAL A 274 23.80 -3.40 9.04
CA VAL A 274 23.49 -4.79 9.41
C VAL A 274 23.37 -4.93 10.92
N THR A 275 24.30 -4.33 11.66
CA THR A 275 24.33 -4.39 13.13
C THR A 275 23.11 -3.69 13.73
N GLN A 276 22.83 -2.45 13.31
CA GLN A 276 21.68 -1.69 13.80
C GLN A 276 20.36 -2.36 13.46
N SER A 277 20.20 -2.85 12.22
CA SER A 277 18.98 -3.57 11.80
C SER A 277 18.75 -4.84 12.63
N SER A 278 19.83 -5.57 12.96
CA SER A 278 19.74 -6.79 13.79
C SER A 278 19.35 -6.46 15.24
N LEU A 279 19.86 -5.36 15.79
CA LEU A 279 19.51 -4.89 17.13
C LEU A 279 18.03 -4.48 17.22
N VAL A 280 17.46 -3.88 16.17
CA VAL A 280 16.03 -3.51 16.13
C VAL A 280 15.10 -4.72 16.23
N LEU A 281 15.51 -5.85 15.66
CA LEU A 281 14.70 -7.07 15.68
C LEU A 281 14.70 -7.78 17.05
N ALA A 282 15.72 -7.56 17.90
CA ALA A 282 15.93 -8.39 19.10
C ALA A 282 16.08 -7.60 20.42
N PHE A 283 16.62 -6.38 20.41
CA PHE A 283 17.10 -5.73 21.63
C PHE A 283 16.72 -4.26 21.80
N ARG A 284 16.62 -3.46 20.72
CA ARG A 284 16.48 -2.00 20.83
C ARG A 284 15.59 -1.44 19.74
N GLY A 285 14.41 -0.94 20.11
CA GLY A 285 13.54 -0.20 19.18
C GLY A 285 14.17 1.11 18.70
N ASP A 286 13.58 1.70 17.66
CA ASP A 286 13.98 3.00 17.15
C ASP A 286 13.79 4.08 18.24
N SER A 287 14.80 4.94 18.42
CA SER A 287 14.75 6.08 19.33
C SER A 287 14.02 7.28 18.74
N LEU A 288 13.79 7.28 17.43
CA LEU A 288 12.95 8.25 16.74
C LEU A 288 11.50 8.02 17.13
N VAL A 289 11.05 8.74 18.15
CA VAL A 289 9.62 8.93 18.40
C VAL A 289 9.06 9.65 17.18
N PRO A 290 8.18 9.03 16.36
CA PRO A 290 7.56 9.74 15.25
C PRO A 290 6.78 10.91 15.83
N HIS A 291 6.75 12.06 15.16
CA HIS A 291 6.01 13.26 15.59
C HIS A 291 4.49 13.03 15.89
N HIS A 292 3.98 11.82 15.66
CA HIS A 292 2.62 11.37 15.97
C HIS A 292 2.48 10.66 17.34
N GLY A 293 3.58 10.39 18.08
CA GLY A 293 3.58 9.64 19.34
C GLY A 293 3.24 10.42 20.61
N HIS A 294 2.99 11.72 20.53
CA HIS A 294 2.81 12.57 21.71
C HIS A 294 1.52 12.30 22.52
N SER A 295 0.53 11.59 21.97
CA SER A 295 -0.79 11.43 22.60
C SER A 295 -0.99 10.12 23.38
N VAL A 296 -0.30 9.03 23.03
CA VAL A 296 -0.59 7.70 23.62
C VAL A 296 0.22 7.43 24.90
N LEU A 297 1.52 7.76 24.90
CA LEU A 297 2.39 7.50 26.06
C LEU A 297 2.15 8.48 27.23
N ARG A 298 1.67 9.71 26.96
CA ARG A 298 1.24 10.62 28.03
C ARG A 298 -0.04 10.13 28.72
N ARG A 299 -1.00 9.54 28.00
CA ARG A 299 -2.24 9.01 28.61
C ARG A 299 -1.98 7.86 29.57
N ILE A 300 -1.02 6.99 29.28
CA ILE A 300 -0.61 5.92 30.21
C ILE A 300 0.08 6.52 31.44
N ARG A 301 0.89 7.58 31.28
CA ARG A 301 1.54 8.27 32.41
C ARG A 301 0.54 8.98 33.32
N TYR A 302 -0.52 9.59 32.78
CA TYR A 302 -1.56 10.23 33.60
C TYR A 302 -2.49 9.22 34.29
N LEU A 303 -2.77 8.07 33.67
CA LEU A 303 -3.58 7.00 34.30
C LEU A 303 -2.80 6.31 35.44
N VAL A 304 -1.49 6.10 35.29
CA VAL A 304 -0.66 5.49 36.34
C VAL A 304 -0.38 6.48 37.49
N VAL A 305 -0.24 7.78 37.21
CA VAL A 305 -0.06 8.80 38.27
C VAL A 305 -1.38 9.11 39.00
N ALA A 306 -2.53 9.02 38.34
CA ALA A 306 -3.84 9.23 38.98
C ALA A 306 -4.30 8.07 39.87
N ASP A 307 -3.70 6.88 39.72
CA ASP A 307 -3.99 5.69 40.55
C ASP A 307 -3.03 5.56 41.74
N LEU A 308 -1.77 5.99 41.58
CA LEU A 308 -0.79 6.06 42.68
C LEU A 308 -1.05 7.21 43.67
N GLY A 309 -1.79 8.25 43.25
CA GLY A 309 -2.22 9.34 44.14
C GLY A 309 -3.46 9.02 45.00
N ARG A 310 -4.10 7.86 44.80
CA ARG A 310 -5.35 7.49 45.50
C ARG A 310 -5.18 6.45 46.62
N HIS A 311 -3.96 5.93 46.82
CA HIS A 311 -3.66 4.90 47.82
C HIS A 311 -2.65 5.30 48.92
N GLN A 312 -2.25 6.56 49.00
CA GLN A 312 -1.47 7.08 50.14
C GLN A 312 -2.09 8.37 50.68
N GLY A 313 -2.98 8.23 51.68
CA GLY A 313 -3.60 9.37 52.34
C GLY A 313 -4.84 9.00 53.14
N SER A 314 -4.76 8.00 54.01
CA SER A 314 -5.81 7.70 54.98
C SER A 314 -5.19 7.12 56.25
N ALA A 315 -4.75 8.01 57.15
CA ALA A 315 -4.75 7.77 58.60
C ALA A 315 -4.37 9.06 59.35
N ALA A 316 -5.19 9.41 60.35
CA ALA A 316 -4.96 10.34 61.46
C ALA A 316 -4.96 11.85 61.14
N PHE A 317 -6.01 12.58 61.56
CA PHE A 317 -6.08 13.18 62.90
C PHE A 317 -7.46 13.83 63.14
N ALA A 318 -7.96 13.70 64.36
CA ALA A 318 -9.23 14.24 64.85
C ALA A 318 -9.09 15.73 65.25
N GLY A 319 -10.20 16.48 65.23
CA GLY A 319 -10.30 17.74 65.98
C GLY A 319 -11.20 18.82 65.38
N SER A 320 -12.47 18.83 65.80
CA SER A 320 -13.28 19.98 66.27
C SER A 320 -13.31 21.35 65.54
N HIS A 321 -14.51 21.96 65.59
CA HIS A 321 -14.91 23.35 65.33
C HIS A 321 -15.46 23.61 63.90
N ASN A 322 -16.77 23.73 63.64
CA ASN A 322 -17.86 24.60 64.14
C ASN A 322 -18.03 25.87 63.27
N GLN A 323 -19.25 26.03 62.74
CA GLN A 323 -19.91 27.27 62.26
C GLN A 323 -19.34 27.94 60.98
N LEU A 324 -20.09 28.60 60.08
CA LEU A 324 -21.39 29.31 60.09
C LEU A 324 -21.85 29.49 58.61
N PHE A 325 -23.19 29.43 58.35
CA PHE A 325 -24.05 30.39 57.62
C PHE A 325 -23.56 31.09 56.31
N HIS A 326 -24.34 31.47 55.30
CA HIS A 326 -25.73 31.33 54.82
C HIS A 326 -25.81 32.20 53.54
N HIS A 327 -26.58 31.80 52.51
CA HIS A 327 -27.37 32.60 51.53
C HIS A 327 -27.54 31.80 50.22
N ARG A 328 -28.71 31.21 49.82
CA ARG A 328 -30.02 31.78 49.37
C ARG A 328 -29.85 32.94 48.36
N LEU A 329 -30.45 33.01 47.17
CA LEU A 329 -31.60 32.40 46.44
C LEU A 329 -31.32 32.61 44.92
N ALA A 330 -31.67 31.73 43.96
CA ALA A 330 -32.99 31.55 43.31
C ALA A 330 -33.49 32.85 42.61
N VAL A 331 -34.06 32.92 41.40
CA VAL A 331 -35.00 32.02 40.71
C VAL A 331 -35.38 32.60 39.32
N THR A 332 -35.53 31.71 38.32
CA THR A 332 -36.49 31.67 37.17
C THR A 332 -36.56 32.71 36.04
N GLY A 333 -36.83 32.17 34.83
CA GLY A 333 -37.64 32.81 33.79
C GLY A 333 -37.87 31.89 32.58
N PHE A 334 -39.02 31.20 32.53
CA PHE A 334 -39.50 30.28 31.51
C PHE A 334 -40.75 30.92 30.85
N HIS A 335 -40.93 30.89 29.52
CA HIS A 335 -42.17 30.38 28.87
C HIS A 335 -42.18 30.42 27.30
N PRO A 336 -43.03 29.58 26.65
CA PRO A 336 -43.14 29.31 25.20
C PRO A 336 -44.52 29.74 24.59
N ARG A 337 -44.79 29.27 23.34
CA ARG A 337 -46.06 29.13 22.53
C ARG A 337 -46.03 29.92 21.21
N ALA A 338 -46.68 29.57 20.10
CA ALA A 338 -47.39 28.38 19.60
C ALA A 338 -47.72 28.56 18.09
N ALA A 339 -47.97 27.42 17.41
CA ALA A 339 -48.81 27.09 16.24
C ALA A 339 -49.46 28.18 15.32
N ASP A 340 -49.37 28.00 13.99
CA ASP A 340 -50.51 27.68 13.09
C ASP A 340 -50.08 27.38 11.62
N ARG A 341 -50.79 26.45 10.95
CA ARG A 341 -50.76 26.14 9.48
C ARG A 341 -51.98 26.85 8.80
N PRO A 342 -52.40 26.66 7.50
CA PRO A 342 -51.89 25.81 6.40
C PRO A 342 -52.00 26.37 4.93
N ARG A 343 -51.58 25.51 3.96
CA ARG A 343 -52.05 25.32 2.56
C ARG A 343 -51.68 26.32 1.44
N SER A 344 -51.03 25.80 0.38
CA SER A 344 -51.68 25.54 -0.92
C SER A 344 -50.77 24.72 -1.87
N GLU A 345 -51.25 23.53 -2.26
CA GLU A 345 -50.85 22.80 -3.47
C GLU A 345 -51.37 23.53 -4.71
N HIS A 346 -50.58 23.61 -5.78
CA HIS A 346 -51.05 23.59 -7.18
C HIS A 346 -49.87 23.23 -8.13
N ASP A 347 -49.97 22.05 -8.73
CA ASP A 347 -49.37 21.61 -10.01
C ASP A 347 -50.57 21.47 -10.98
N PRO A 348 -50.52 21.75 -12.31
CA PRO A 348 -49.89 20.83 -13.27
C PRO A 348 -49.31 21.42 -14.59
N HIS A 349 -48.28 20.74 -15.10
CA HIS A 349 -47.99 20.35 -16.50
C HIS A 349 -48.36 21.24 -17.72
N ARG A 350 -47.37 21.51 -18.60
CA ARG A 350 -47.31 21.23 -20.08
C ARG A 350 -46.08 21.93 -20.71
N ARG A 351 -45.09 21.24 -21.30
CA ARG A 351 -44.98 20.59 -22.64
C ARG A 351 -44.32 21.49 -23.72
N PHE A 352 -43.27 20.92 -24.34
CA PHE A 352 -42.73 21.12 -25.70
C PHE A 352 -41.95 22.41 -26.11
N ALA A 353 -40.70 22.20 -26.57
CA ALA A 353 -40.14 22.55 -27.90
C ALA A 353 -38.67 23.03 -27.80
N THR A 354 -37.67 22.29 -28.28
CA THR A 354 -37.02 22.35 -29.63
C THR A 354 -36.33 23.68 -30.00
N GLY A 355 -35.04 23.61 -30.36
CA GLY A 355 -34.20 24.64 -30.99
C GLY A 355 -32.80 24.66 -30.35
N ALA A 356 -31.70 24.12 -30.88
CA ALA A 356 -31.11 24.09 -32.22
C ALA A 356 -30.65 25.47 -32.75
N LEU A 357 -29.37 25.51 -33.17
CA LEU A 357 -28.58 26.59 -33.79
C LEU A 357 -28.06 27.69 -32.82
N HIS A 358 -26.84 28.22 -32.92
CA HIS A 358 -25.96 28.42 -34.07
C HIS A 358 -24.49 28.63 -33.62
N LEU A 359 -23.54 28.00 -34.33
CA LEU A 359 -22.15 28.47 -34.48
C LEU A 359 -22.12 29.65 -35.47
N PRO A 360 -21.05 30.47 -35.44
CA PRO A 360 -20.35 30.69 -36.69
C PRO A 360 -18.82 30.59 -36.60
N SER A 361 -18.30 30.03 -37.69
CA SER A 361 -16.93 29.96 -38.17
C SER A 361 -16.39 31.31 -38.63
N HIS A 362 -15.07 31.51 -38.52
CA HIS A 362 -14.31 32.31 -39.49
C HIS A 362 -12.98 31.63 -39.84
N ARG A 363 -12.68 31.63 -41.13
CA ARG A 363 -11.51 31.07 -41.81
C ARG A 363 -10.76 32.20 -42.53
N SER A 364 -9.59 31.84 -43.09
CA SER A 364 -8.74 32.52 -44.09
C SER A 364 -7.79 33.60 -43.56
N ASP A 365 -6.56 33.82 -44.06
CA ASP A 365 -5.60 33.12 -44.95
C ASP A 365 -4.35 34.05 -45.00
N GLY A 366 -3.18 33.54 -45.42
CA GLY A 366 -2.27 34.36 -46.25
C GLY A 366 -0.81 34.58 -45.81
N CYS A 367 0.11 34.03 -46.63
CA CYS A 367 1.57 34.13 -46.66
C CYS A 367 2.19 35.54 -46.87
N LEU A 368 3.50 35.72 -46.55
CA LEU A 368 4.63 35.90 -47.51
C LEU A 368 5.98 36.36 -46.88
N ARG A 369 7.07 35.64 -47.25
CA ARG A 369 8.52 35.98 -47.53
C ARG A 369 9.15 37.24 -46.87
N GLY A 370 10.28 37.19 -46.11
CA GLY A 370 11.70 36.99 -46.51
C GLY A 370 12.42 38.34 -46.87
N PRO A 371 13.77 38.56 -46.86
CA PRO A 371 14.91 37.65 -46.57
C PRO A 371 16.12 38.26 -45.76
N GLY A 372 17.05 37.37 -45.33
CA GLY A 372 18.51 37.49 -45.58
C GLY A 372 19.43 38.27 -44.61
N ARG A 373 20.36 37.59 -43.93
CA ARG A 373 21.81 37.52 -44.26
C ARG A 373 22.64 36.79 -43.20
N THR A 374 23.63 36.06 -43.71
CA THR A 374 24.72 35.28 -43.11
C THR A 374 25.80 36.13 -42.42
N GLN A 375 26.44 35.61 -41.36
CA GLN A 375 27.91 35.42 -41.32
C GLN A 375 28.41 34.71 -40.02
N THR A 376 29.54 34.04 -40.23
CA THR A 376 30.32 33.07 -39.45
C THR A 376 31.22 33.68 -38.35
N ALA A 377 31.49 32.92 -37.26
CA ALA A 377 32.82 32.64 -36.68
C ALA A 377 32.74 32.26 -35.17
N GLY A 378 33.43 31.20 -34.74
CA GLY A 378 33.83 30.95 -33.33
C GLY A 378 35.31 31.33 -33.11
N PRO A 379 36.00 30.97 -32.00
CA PRO A 379 35.51 30.28 -30.78
C PRO A 379 36.00 30.87 -29.41
N SER A 380 35.34 30.40 -28.33
CA SER A 380 35.84 30.24 -26.92
C SER A 380 36.02 31.47 -25.99
N PRO A 381 36.13 31.31 -24.65
CA PRO A 381 35.27 30.54 -23.73
C PRO A 381 35.05 31.29 -22.38
N HIS A 382 33.83 31.51 -21.87
CA HIS A 382 33.68 31.91 -20.45
C HIS A 382 32.36 31.48 -19.80
N ARG A 383 32.54 30.83 -18.64
CA ARG A 383 31.65 30.55 -17.49
C ARG A 383 30.34 31.34 -17.44
N HIS A 384 29.23 30.67 -17.15
CA HIS A 384 28.09 31.23 -16.42
C HIS A 384 27.25 30.12 -15.73
N PRO A 385 26.40 30.46 -14.74
CA PRO A 385 26.36 29.79 -13.44
C PRO A 385 25.08 29.01 -13.15
N VAL A 386 25.11 28.30 -12.02
CA VAL A 386 23.99 27.61 -11.36
C VAL A 386 22.85 28.59 -10.99
N PRO A 387 21.57 28.26 -11.19
CA PRO A 387 20.46 29.01 -10.61
C PRO A 387 19.97 28.36 -9.30
N SER A 388 19.85 29.19 -8.26
CA SER A 388 19.15 28.91 -6.98
C SER A 388 17.79 29.64 -6.99
N PRO A 389 16.80 29.24 -6.16
CA PRO A 389 15.38 29.38 -6.44
C PRO A 389 14.79 30.74 -6.01
N TYR A 390 13.77 31.17 -6.76
CA TYR A 390 13.01 32.38 -6.47
C TYR A 390 12.01 32.17 -5.33
N HIS A 391 12.19 32.96 -4.26
CA HIS A 391 11.13 33.42 -3.36
C HIS A 391 10.29 34.49 -4.06
N PHE A 392 8.97 34.45 -3.94
CA PHE A 392 8.14 35.66 -4.00
C PHE A 392 6.96 35.60 -3.03
N HIS A 393 6.86 36.67 -2.24
CA HIS A 393 5.77 37.00 -1.34
C HIS A 393 4.48 37.33 -2.11
N GLY A 394 3.34 37.02 -1.49
CA GLY A 394 2.02 37.12 -2.11
C GLY A 394 1.38 38.50 -2.15
N GLN A 395 0.33 38.58 -2.96
CA GLN A 395 -0.81 39.49 -2.81
C GLN A 395 -2.07 38.72 -3.19
N GLY A 396 -3.07 38.75 -2.31
CA GLY A 396 -4.34 38.07 -2.50
C GLY A 396 -5.32 38.86 -3.36
N LEU A 397 -6.27 38.15 -3.95
CA LEU A 397 -7.60 38.63 -4.33
C LEU A 397 -8.48 37.41 -4.68
N PHE A 398 -9.42 37.10 -3.78
CA PHE A 398 -10.54 36.18 -4.01
C PHE A 398 -11.69 36.95 -4.70
N PRO A 399 -12.45 36.32 -5.61
CA PRO A 399 -13.84 36.66 -5.83
C PRO A 399 -14.76 35.69 -5.07
N ARG A 400 -15.70 36.28 -4.30
CA ARG A 400 -16.86 35.60 -3.72
C ARG A 400 -17.82 35.19 -4.83
N LEU A 401 -18.34 33.97 -4.78
CA LEU A 401 -19.58 33.59 -5.44
C LEU A 401 -20.71 33.63 -4.41
N GLY A 402 -21.75 34.38 -4.74
CA GLY A 402 -23.08 34.30 -4.13
C GLY A 402 -24.02 33.48 -5.01
#